data_AF-A0A2T0B305-F1
#
_entry.id   AF-A0A2T0B305-F1
#
_cell.length_a   1.000
_cell.length_b   1.000
_cell.length_c   1.000
_cell.angle_alpha   90.00
_cell.angle_beta   90.00
_cell.angle_gamma   90.00
#
_symmetry.space_group_name_H-M   'P 1'
#
loop_
_entity.id
_entity.type
_entity.pdbx_description
1 polymer ?
#
loop_
_entity_poly.entity_id
_entity_poly.type
_entity_poly.pdbx_seq_one_letter_code
_entity_poly.pdbx_strand_id
1 'polypeptide(L)'
;MEKQINHEPWEKILEKFSSYEGTVTSFCSENNVSKSQFYYHKRRADILKKPTFHAVSLNTLIAPDNAEKAYKDIRIEIGKANVFIPSNESELLKTILKELAATC
;
A
#
# COMPACT_ATOMS: atom_id res chain seq x y z
N MET A 1 23.38 -33.23 2.35
CA MET A 1 24.10 -32.01 2.77
C MET A 1 23.08 -30.89 2.92
N GLU A 2 22.66 -30.64 4.15
CA GLU A 2 21.78 -29.52 4.48
C GLU A 2 22.63 -28.24 4.48
N LYS A 3 22.54 -27.46 3.40
CA LYS A 3 23.23 -26.19 3.28
C LYS A 3 22.56 -25.18 4.22
N GLN A 4 23.35 -24.59 5.11
CA GLN A 4 22.92 -23.55 6.03
C GLN A 4 22.27 -22.40 5.26
N ILE A 5 21.01 -22.13 5.55
CA ILE A 5 20.26 -21.01 4.98
C ILE A 5 20.73 -19.78 5.75
N ASN A 6 21.48 -18.91 5.07
CA ASN A 6 21.80 -17.58 5.60
C ASN A 6 20.49 -16.93 6.04
N HIS A 7 20.40 -16.59 7.32
CA HIS A 7 19.21 -16.03 7.95
C HIS A 7 19.04 -14.54 7.60
N GLU A 8 19.37 -14.15 6.37
CA GLU A 8 19.19 -12.79 5.88
C GLU A 8 17.72 -12.57 5.51
N PRO A 9 17.08 -11.48 5.97
CA PRO A 9 15.70 -11.18 5.61
C PRO A 9 15.50 -11.14 4.09
N TRP A 10 14.43 -11.79 3.61
CA TRP A 10 14.13 -11.87 2.17
C TRP A 10 13.98 -10.51 1.49
N GLU A 11 13.57 -9.48 2.25
CA GLU A 11 13.52 -8.10 1.76
C GLU A 11 14.88 -7.61 1.26
N LYS A 12 15.95 -7.87 2.02
CA LYS A 12 17.32 -7.50 1.63
C LYS A 12 17.82 -8.30 0.44
N ILE A 13 17.46 -9.58 0.35
CA ILE A 13 17.81 -10.43 -0.79
C ILE A 13 17.15 -9.90 -2.07
N LEU A 14 15.87 -9.52 -1.99
CA LEU A 14 15.14 -8.95 -3.12
C LEU A 14 15.66 -7.56 -3.51
N GLU A 15 16.06 -6.74 -2.54
CA GLU A 15 16.71 -5.45 -2.78
C GLU A 15 18.07 -5.61 -3.47
N LYS A 16 18.93 -6.52 -2.99
CA LYS A 16 20.20 -6.86 -3.66
C LYS A 16 19.98 -7.31 -5.10
N PHE A 17 18.94 -8.12 -5.36
CA PHE A 17 18.59 -8.53 -6.73
C PHE A 17 18.16 -7.36 -7.61
N SER A 18 17.50 -6.33 -7.06
CA SER A 18 17.01 -5.19 -7.83
C SER A 18 18.12 -4.36 -8.47
N SER A 19 19.33 -4.38 -7.90
CA SER A 19 20.53 -3.72 -8.42
C SER A 19 21.52 -4.70 -9.06
N TYR A 20 21.16 -5.97 -9.21
CA TYR A 20 22.05 -7.00 -9.72
C TYR A 20 21.99 -7.06 -11.25
N GLU A 21 23.14 -6.82 -11.88
CA GLU A 21 23.36 -6.95 -13.32
C GLU A 21 23.52 -8.44 -13.67
N GLY A 22 22.43 -9.11 -14.06
CA GLY A 22 22.49 -10.50 -14.48
C GLY A 22 21.16 -11.25 -14.44
N THR A 23 21.24 -12.58 -14.42
CA THR A 23 20.06 -13.44 -14.41
C THR A 23 19.68 -13.85 -12.98
N VAL A 24 18.41 -14.22 -12.78
CA VAL A 24 17.97 -14.86 -11.52
C VAL A 24 18.81 -16.11 -11.22
N THR A 25 19.23 -16.85 -12.24
CA THR A 25 20.05 -18.06 -12.07
C THR A 25 21.42 -17.76 -11.47
N SER A 26 22.12 -16.75 -11.99
CA SER A 26 23.44 -16.37 -11.48
C SER A 26 23.32 -15.80 -10.08
N PHE A 27 22.35 -14.91 -9.85
CA PHE A 27 22.07 -14.34 -8.52
C PHE A 27 21.79 -15.42 -7.46
N CYS A 28 20.88 -16.35 -7.75
CA CYS A 28 20.52 -17.44 -6.86
C CYS A 28 21.72 -18.34 -6.53
N SER A 29 22.59 -18.59 -7.50
CA SER A 29 23.80 -19.40 -7.32
C SER A 29 24.82 -18.69 -6.41
N GLU A 30 25.05 -17.39 -6.63
CA GLU A 30 25.97 -16.57 -5.84
C GLU A 30 25.49 -16.37 -4.40
N ASN A 31 24.18 -16.18 -4.20
CA ASN A 31 23.60 -15.90 -2.89
C ASN A 31 23.17 -17.16 -2.13
N ASN A 32 23.44 -18.35 -2.65
CA ASN A 32 23.03 -19.65 -2.07
C ASN A 32 21.52 -19.74 -1.80
N VAL A 33 20.71 -19.21 -2.71
CA VAL A 33 19.25 -19.22 -2.64
C VAL A 33 18.69 -20.12 -3.73
N SER A 34 17.70 -20.96 -3.42
CA SER A 34 17.01 -21.71 -4.48
C SER A 34 16.09 -20.82 -5.31
N LYS A 35 15.98 -21.11 -6.62
CA LYS A 35 15.06 -20.38 -7.51
C LYS A 35 13.61 -20.42 -7.01
N SER A 36 13.16 -21.57 -6.51
CA SER A 36 11.79 -21.75 -6.01
C SER A 36 11.50 -20.82 -4.83
N GLN A 37 12.42 -20.76 -3.85
CA GLN A 37 12.29 -19.83 -2.72
C GLN A 37 12.31 -18.38 -3.21
N PHE A 38 13.22 -18.03 -4.12
CA PHE A 38 13.31 -16.68 -4.67
C PHE A 38 11.98 -16.24 -5.33
N TYR A 39 11.42 -17.05 -6.22
CA TYR A 39 10.15 -16.74 -6.88
C TYR A 39 8.97 -16.69 -5.89
N TYR A 40 8.96 -17.58 -4.89
CA TYR A 40 7.93 -17.57 -3.84
C TYR A 40 7.92 -16.24 -3.07
N HIS A 41 9.09 -15.80 -2.59
CA HIS A 41 9.22 -14.57 -1.82
C HIS A 41 9.03 -13.32 -2.67
N LYS A 42 9.54 -13.30 -3.91
CA LYS A 42 9.31 -12.22 -4.86
C LYS A 42 7.81 -12.03 -5.12
N ARG A 43 7.09 -13.12 -5.43
CA ARG A 43 5.64 -13.07 -5.66
C ARG A 43 4.87 -12.56 -4.45
N ARG A 44 5.23 -12.97 -3.23
CA ARG A 44 4.61 -12.46 -2.00
C ARG A 44 4.85 -10.97 -1.79
N ALA A 45 6.08 -10.50 -2.05
CA ALA A 45 6.40 -9.08 -1.97
C ALA A 45 5.60 -8.26 -2.99
N ASP A 46 5.44 -8.76 -4.22
CA ASP A 46 4.67 -8.09 -5.27
C ASP A 46 3.17 -8.02 -4.93
N ILE A 47 2.60 -9.04 -4.28
CA ILE A 47 1.21 -9.02 -3.81
C ILE A 47 1.00 -7.94 -2.76
N LEU A 48 1.94 -7.78 -1.81
CA LEU A 48 1.86 -6.75 -0.77
C LEU A 48 1.99 -5.32 -1.32
N LYS A 49 2.66 -5.15 -2.46
CA LYS A 49 2.82 -3.84 -3.11
C LYS A 49 1.64 -3.44 -4.00
N LYS A 50 0.70 -4.35 -4.27
CA LYS A 50 -0.47 -4.02 -5.09
C LYS A 50 -1.48 -3.25 -4.24
N PRO A 51 -1.94 -2.07 -4.69
CA PRO A 51 -3.03 -1.39 -4.02
C PRO A 51 -4.26 -2.29 -4.04
N THR A 52 -4.71 -2.71 -2.87
CA THR A 52 -5.99 -3.42 -2.71
C THR A 52 -7.11 -2.42 -2.60
N PHE A 53 -8.03 -2.45 -3.56
CA PHE A 53 -9.28 -1.69 -3.47
C PHE A 53 -10.16 -2.31 -2.38
N HIS A 54 -10.41 -1.55 -1.32
CA HIS A 54 -11.41 -1.89 -0.33
C HIS A 54 -12.71 -1.18 -0.70
N ALA A 55 -13.65 -1.91 -1.30
CA ALA A 55 -14.98 -1.40 -1.53
C ALA A 55 -15.65 -1.10 -0.18
N VAL A 56 -16.05 0.14 0.03
CA VAL A 56 -16.85 0.54 1.19
C VAL A 56 -18.27 0.77 0.72
N SER A 57 -19.21 0.00 1.25
CA SER A 57 -20.63 0.25 1.05
C SER A 57 -21.03 1.46 1.89
N LEU A 58 -21.40 2.56 1.24
CA LEU A 58 -22.03 3.69 1.90
C LEU A 58 -23.45 3.27 2.28
N ASN A 59 -23.61 2.69 3.46
CA ASN A 59 -24.93 2.52 4.04
C ASN A 59 -25.44 3.92 4.35
N THR A 60 -26.42 4.40 3.58
CA THR A 60 -27.19 5.60 3.90
C THR A 60 -27.93 5.34 5.20
N LEU A 61 -27.28 5.64 6.33
CA LEU A 61 -27.95 5.79 7.60
C LEU A 61 -28.84 7.04 7.47
N ILE A 62 -30.08 6.83 7.06
CA ILE A 62 -31.14 7.81 7.29
C ILE A 62 -31.37 7.77 8.81
N ALA A 63 -30.55 8.52 9.55
CA ALA A 63 -30.83 8.80 10.95
C ALA A 63 -31.99 9.81 10.99
N PRO A 64 -33.05 9.56 11.76
CA PRO A 64 -34.09 10.55 11.98
C PRO A 64 -33.50 11.70 12.81
N ASP A 65 -33.82 12.92 12.39
CA ASP A 65 -33.64 14.21 13.07
C ASP A 65 -32.88 14.18 14.40
N ASN A 66 -31.64 14.70 14.40
CA ASN A 66 -31.10 15.43 15.54
C ASN A 66 -30.02 16.41 15.09
N ALA A 67 -30.46 17.66 14.94
CA ALA A 67 -29.69 18.89 14.80
C ALA A 67 -28.69 18.94 13.63
N GLU A 68 -28.92 19.93 12.75
CA GLU A 68 -27.92 20.56 11.91
C GLU A 68 -26.71 21.00 12.76
N LYS A 69 -25.81 20.07 13.10
CA LYS A 69 -24.44 20.43 13.39
C LYS A 69 -23.85 20.81 12.05
N ALA A 70 -23.77 22.10 11.78
CA ALA A 70 -22.90 22.64 10.75
C ALA A 70 -21.48 22.15 11.07
N TYR A 71 -21.10 21.03 10.47
CA TYR A 71 -19.76 20.48 10.62
C TYR A 71 -18.82 21.45 9.95
N LYS A 72 -18.08 22.21 10.77
CA LYS A 72 -17.09 23.17 10.30
C LYS A 72 -15.89 22.49 9.66
N ASP A 73 -15.72 21.18 9.82
CA ASP A 73 -14.58 20.44 9.31
C ASP A 73 -15.03 19.08 8.75
N ILE A 74 -14.40 18.64 7.66
CA ILE A 74 -14.46 17.29 7.12
C ILE A 74 -13.46 16.43 7.88
N ARG A 75 -13.91 15.31 8.43
CA ARG A 75 -13.04 14.34 9.12
C ARG A 75 -12.89 13.08 8.28
N ILE A 76 -11.65 12.71 7.96
CA ILE A 76 -11.31 11.47 7.26
C ILE A 76 -10.54 10.58 8.24
N GLU A 77 -11.09 9.39 8.51
CA GLU A 77 -10.46 8.41 9.39
C GLU A 77 -9.90 7.23 8.56
N ILE A 78 -8.60 6.95 8.70
CA ILE A 78 -7.92 5.85 8.02
C ILE A 78 -7.17 5.04 9.08
N GLY A 79 -7.79 3.97 9.58
CA GLY A 79 -7.24 3.15 10.66
C GLY A 79 -7.11 3.96 11.96
N LYS A 80 -5.86 4.22 12.39
CA LYS A 80 -5.57 5.09 13.56
C LYS A 80 -5.32 6.55 13.19
N ALA A 81 -5.18 6.86 11.89
CA ALA A 81 -4.96 8.22 11.43
C ALA A 81 -6.29 8.96 11.33
N ASN A 82 -6.32 10.17 11.90
CA ASN A 82 -7.46 11.08 11.81
C ASN A 82 -6.98 12.36 11.12
N VAL A 83 -7.55 12.66 9.96
CA VAL A 83 -7.29 13.89 9.20
C VAL A 83 -8.49 14.80 9.36
N PHE A 84 -8.25 16.04 9.77
CA PHE A 84 -9.26 17.08 9.89
C PHE A 84 -9.00 18.13 8.81
N ILE A 85 -9.98 18.36 7.95
CA ILE A 85 -9.91 19.35 6.88
C ILE A 85 -10.97 20.41 7.15
N PRO A 86 -10.59 21.67 7.38
CA PRO A 86 -11.56 22.70 7.69
C PRO A 86 -12.43 23.06 6.47
N SER A 87 -13.71 23.31 6.70
CA SER A 87 -14.73 23.53 5.65
C SER A 87 -14.55 24.84 4.87
N ASN A 88 -13.75 25.76 5.40
CA ASN A 88 -13.30 26.96 4.69
C ASN A 88 -12.41 26.64 3.47
N GLU A 89 -11.87 25.43 3.38
CA GLU A 89 -11.02 24.98 2.27
C GLU A 89 -11.75 24.05 1.28
N SER A 90 -13.09 24.04 1.29
CA SER A 90 -13.90 23.16 0.44
C SER A 90 -13.62 23.31 -1.07
N GLU A 91 -13.28 24.52 -1.56
CA GLU A 91 -12.87 24.73 -2.95
C GLU A 91 -11.50 24.12 -3.29
N LEU A 92 -10.56 24.20 -2.35
CA LEU A 92 -9.24 23.60 -2.48
C LEU A 92 -9.37 22.07 -2.52
N LEU A 93 -10.17 21.51 -1.62
CA LEU A 93 -10.53 20.09 -1.60
C LEU A 93 -11.15 19.63 -2.92
N LYS A 94 -12.10 20.41 -3.46
CA LYS A 94 -12.75 20.12 -4.74
C LYS A 94 -11.74 20.15 -5.90
N THR A 95 -10.76 21.04 -5.86
CA THR A 95 -9.70 21.14 -6.86
C THR A 95 -8.77 19.93 -6.80
N ILE A 96 -8.30 19.56 -5.60
CA ILE A 96 -7.45 18.38 -5.38
C ILE A 96 -8.16 17.10 -5.84
N LEU A 97 -9.44 16.92 -5.48
CA LEU A 97 -10.20 15.74 -5.90
C LEU A 97 -10.38 15.66 -7.42
N LYS A 98 -10.57 16.79 -8.09
CA LYS A 98 -10.63 16.84 -9.56
C LYS A 98 -9.30 16.47 -10.20
N GLU A 99 -8.18 16.99 -9.68
CA GLU A 99 -6.85 16.66 -10.19
C GLU A 99 -6.51 15.18 -9.98
N LEU A 100 -6.80 14.63 -8.80
CA LEU A 100 -6.62 13.20 -8.51
C LEU A 100 -7.46 12.31 -9.42
N ALA A 101 -8.72 12.70 -9.68
CA ALA A 101 -9.59 11.97 -10.61
C ALA A 101 -9.11 12.04 -12.06
N ALA A 102 -8.39 13.10 -12.45
CA ALA A 102 -7.84 13.25 -13.80
C ALA A 102 -6.47 12.56 -13.99
N THR A 103 -5.78 12.22 -12.89
CA THR A 103 -4.47 11.55 -12.91
C THR A 103 -4.54 10.04 -12.73
N CYS A 104 -5.71 9.51 -12.37
CA CYS A 104 -6.03 8.08 -12.36
C CYS A 104 -6.63 7.64 -13.69
#